data_AF-A0AA44DB48-F1
#
_entry.id   AF-A0AA44DB48-F1
#
_cell.length_a   1.000
_cell.length_b   1.000
_cell.length_c   1.000
_cell.angle_alpha   90.00
_cell.angle_beta   90.00
_cell.angle_gamma   90.00
#
_symmetry.space_group_name_H-M   'P 1'
#
loop_
_entity.id
_entity.type
_entity.pdbx_description
1 polymer ?
#
loop_
_entity_poly.entity_id
_entity_poly.type
_entity_poly.pdbx_seq_one_letter_code
_entity_poly.pdbx_strand_id
1 'polypeptide(L)'
;MTEPDETYDPTRHPDLLRWLDERREAHERWAEQTPFADALDFTPASLGILDELVRETANTMEEITDRRMTPFFQGAIWYVGEVFCRHRKMVWKYIPDIVSGELEPFFGAAGETSALDHPCVGAPDDPESYLYPLNMLRRIVLTEDELGDPVEETLPSIFADPFDEDDEDGEDGEDDGEDDGEAPGPAGGRG
;
A
#
# COMPACT_ATOMS: atom_id res chain seq x y z
N MET A 1 17.28 17.62 -13.21
CA MET A 1 15.87 17.65 -12.80
C MET A 1 15.08 17.97 -14.05
N THR A 2 14.57 16.93 -14.70
CA THR A 2 13.62 17.07 -15.80
C THR A 2 12.30 17.45 -15.15
N GLU A 3 11.69 18.56 -15.57
CA GLU A 3 10.36 18.94 -15.10
C GLU A 3 9.39 17.78 -15.42
N PRO A 4 8.45 17.45 -14.51
CA PRO A 4 7.47 16.41 -14.78
C PRO A 4 6.74 16.76 -16.08
N ASP A 5 6.68 15.80 -17.00
CA ASP A 5 5.93 15.97 -18.23
C ASP A 5 4.45 16.14 -17.88
N GLU A 6 3.97 17.40 -17.88
CA GLU A 6 2.58 17.75 -17.59
C GLU A 6 1.58 17.09 -18.56
N THR A 7 2.06 16.45 -19.64
CA THR A 7 1.25 15.71 -20.61
C THR A 7 1.17 14.20 -20.31
N TYR A 8 1.94 13.70 -19.33
CA TYR A 8 1.91 12.31 -18.93
C TYR A 8 0.66 11.98 -18.10
N ASP A 9 -0.20 11.11 -18.64
CA ASP A 9 -1.31 10.53 -17.89
C ASP A 9 -0.88 9.15 -17.32
N PRO A 10 -0.66 9.03 -15.99
CA PRO A 10 -0.21 7.78 -15.38
C PRO A 10 -1.24 6.64 -15.50
N THR A 11 -2.50 6.93 -15.81
CA THR A 11 -3.55 5.92 -16.03
C THR A 11 -3.55 5.36 -17.45
N ARG A 12 -2.78 5.97 -18.36
CA ARG A 12 -2.77 5.63 -19.80
C ARG A 12 -1.45 5.06 -20.28
N HIS A 13 -0.54 4.72 -19.36
CA HIS A 13 0.73 4.10 -19.73
C HIS A 13 0.48 2.79 -20.52
N PRO A 14 1.09 2.60 -21.70
CA PRO A 14 0.78 1.47 -22.58
C PRO A 14 1.08 0.11 -21.93
N ASP A 15 2.15 -0.01 -21.14
CA ASP A 15 2.47 -1.26 -20.45
C ASP A 15 1.51 -1.56 -19.30
N LEU A 16 0.97 -0.52 -18.64
CA LEU A 16 -0.06 -0.68 -17.63
C LEU A 16 -1.34 -1.22 -18.27
N LEU A 17 -1.78 -0.58 -19.36
CA LEU A 17 -3.00 -1.00 -20.07
C LEU A 17 -2.89 -2.44 -20.59
N ARG A 18 -1.75 -2.80 -21.20
CA ARG A 18 -1.48 -4.17 -21.63
C ARG A 18 -1.58 -5.16 -20.47
N TRP A 19 -0.92 -4.85 -19.35
CA TRP A 19 -0.96 -5.73 -18.18
C TRP A 19 -2.35 -5.88 -17.59
N LEU A 20 -3.10 -4.79 -17.46
CA LEU A 20 -4.48 -4.83 -16.96
C LEU A 20 -5.37 -5.71 -17.84
N ASP A 21 -5.22 -5.63 -19.17
CA ASP A 21 -5.94 -6.48 -20.10
C ASP A 21 -5.53 -7.96 -19.93
N GLU A 22 -4.23 -8.25 -19.89
CA GLU A 22 -3.73 -9.62 -19.66
C GLU A 22 -4.18 -10.21 -18.32
N ARG A 23 -4.25 -9.41 -17.24
CA ARG A 23 -4.72 -9.87 -15.93
C ARG A 23 -6.23 -10.06 -15.91
N ARG A 24 -6.99 -9.18 -16.55
CA ARG A 24 -8.44 -9.34 -16.69
C ARG A 24 -8.78 -10.64 -17.43
N GLU A 25 -8.07 -10.96 -18.51
CA GLU A 25 -8.27 -12.19 -19.27
C GLU A 25 -7.81 -13.45 -18.52
N ALA A 26 -6.74 -13.35 -17.73
CA ALA A 26 -6.19 -14.49 -17.00
C ALA A 26 -6.89 -14.78 -15.66
N HIS A 27 -7.70 -13.85 -15.14
CA HIS A 27 -8.24 -13.92 -13.77
C HIS A 27 -9.01 -15.20 -13.46
N GLU A 28 -9.95 -15.60 -14.32
CA GLU A 28 -10.78 -16.79 -14.09
C GLU A 28 -9.89 -18.03 -13.89
N ARG A 29 -8.95 -18.24 -14.82
CA ARG A 29 -7.98 -19.33 -14.75
C ARG A 29 -7.03 -19.20 -13.54
N TRP A 30 -6.69 -17.99 -13.12
CA TRP A 30 -5.86 -17.76 -11.94
C TRP A 30 -6.62 -18.14 -10.65
N ALA A 31 -7.87 -17.72 -10.52
CA ALA A 31 -8.72 -18.03 -9.36
C ALA A 31 -8.94 -19.55 -9.24
N GLU A 32 -9.19 -20.24 -10.37
CA GLU A 32 -9.34 -21.71 -10.45
C GLU A 32 -8.12 -22.50 -9.98
N GLN A 33 -6.93 -21.89 -9.94
CA GLN A 33 -5.71 -22.54 -9.43
C GLN A 33 -5.65 -22.55 -7.90
N THR A 34 -6.56 -21.85 -7.24
CA THR A 34 -6.66 -21.78 -5.79
C THR A 34 -7.81 -22.67 -5.30
N PRO A 35 -7.73 -23.23 -4.08
CA PRO A 35 -8.85 -23.94 -3.47
C PRO A 35 -10.08 -23.05 -3.20
N PHE A 36 -9.98 -21.73 -3.40
CA PHE A 36 -10.98 -20.73 -3.06
C PHE A 36 -11.49 -19.93 -4.27
N ALA A 37 -11.44 -20.51 -5.47
CA ALA A 37 -11.84 -19.85 -6.72
C ALA A 37 -13.18 -19.09 -6.62
N ASP A 38 -14.21 -19.72 -6.04
CA ASP A 38 -15.55 -19.13 -5.89
C ASP A 38 -15.64 -18.02 -4.82
N ALA A 39 -14.66 -17.95 -3.92
CA ALA A 39 -14.63 -17.00 -2.81
C ALA A 39 -13.77 -15.76 -3.10
N LEU A 40 -12.96 -15.80 -4.17
CA LEU A 40 -12.23 -14.65 -4.70
C LEU A 40 -13.15 -13.78 -5.60
N ASP A 41 -14.12 -13.11 -4.97
CA ASP A 41 -15.21 -12.36 -5.62
C ASP A 41 -15.00 -10.83 -5.70
N PHE A 42 -13.79 -10.35 -5.39
CA PHE A 42 -13.39 -8.95 -5.25
C PHE A 42 -14.16 -8.15 -4.19
N THR A 43 -14.80 -8.78 -3.21
CA THR A 43 -15.27 -8.07 -2.01
C THR A 43 -14.09 -7.78 -1.07
N PRO A 44 -14.15 -6.76 -0.20
CA PRO A 44 -13.11 -6.54 0.80
C PRO A 44 -12.91 -7.76 1.72
N ALA A 45 -13.97 -8.52 2.00
CA ALA A 45 -13.88 -9.74 2.80
C ALA A 45 -13.00 -10.83 2.14
N SER A 46 -13.02 -10.93 0.82
CA SER A 46 -12.18 -11.88 0.07
C SER A 46 -10.67 -11.61 0.18
N LEU A 47 -10.26 -10.41 0.63
CA LEU A 47 -8.86 -10.11 0.89
C LEU A 47 -8.25 -11.00 1.97
N GLY A 48 -9.04 -11.41 2.98
CA GLY A 48 -8.55 -12.35 4.01
C GLY A 48 -8.19 -13.73 3.42
N ILE A 49 -8.90 -14.17 2.39
CA ILE A 49 -8.59 -15.42 1.70
C ILE A 49 -7.29 -15.30 0.90
N LEU A 50 -7.10 -14.16 0.24
CA LEU A 50 -5.85 -13.90 -0.49
C LEU A 50 -4.66 -13.77 0.47
N ASP A 51 -4.86 -13.20 1.66
CA ASP A 51 -3.86 -13.12 2.73
C ASP A 51 -3.33 -14.51 3.09
N GLU A 52 -4.24 -15.45 3.38
CA GLU A 52 -3.91 -16.85 3.67
C GLU A 52 -3.12 -17.50 2.53
N LEU A 53 -3.60 -17.36 1.27
CA LEU A 53 -2.93 -17.92 0.10
C LEU A 53 -1.51 -17.38 -0.10
N VAL A 54 -1.29 -16.09 0.18
CA VAL A 54 0.04 -15.47 0.05
C VAL A 54 0.97 -15.99 1.14
N ARG A 55 0.51 -16.09 2.40
CA ARG A 55 1.29 -16.66 3.52
C ARG A 55 1.63 -18.13 3.32
N GLU A 56 0.74 -18.90 2.69
CA GLU A 56 1.03 -20.30 2.30
C GLU A 56 2.10 -20.38 1.19
N THR A 57 2.21 -19.32 0.37
CA THR A 57 3.07 -19.32 -0.81
C THR A 57 4.46 -18.73 -0.54
N ALA A 58 4.59 -17.76 0.37
CA ALA A 58 5.85 -17.10 0.72
C ALA A 58 5.87 -16.68 2.20
N ASN A 59 7.05 -16.75 2.81
CA ASN A 59 7.27 -16.47 4.24
C ASN A 59 8.05 -15.16 4.47
N THR A 60 8.61 -14.56 3.43
CA THR A 60 9.42 -13.33 3.55
C THR A 60 9.12 -12.34 2.43
N MET A 61 9.41 -11.07 2.68
CA MET A 61 9.31 -10.01 1.67
C MET A 61 10.21 -10.27 0.45
N GLU A 62 11.40 -10.83 0.65
CA GLU A 62 12.32 -11.19 -0.42
C GLU A 62 11.72 -12.29 -1.31
N GLU A 63 11.12 -13.33 -0.73
CA GLU A 63 10.47 -14.39 -1.51
C GLU A 63 9.32 -13.84 -2.38
N ILE A 64 8.53 -12.92 -1.83
CA ILE A 64 7.46 -12.24 -2.59
C ILE A 64 8.06 -11.40 -3.72
N THR A 65 9.14 -10.66 -3.44
CA THR A 65 9.82 -9.81 -4.42
C THR A 65 10.42 -10.65 -5.54
N ASP A 66 11.12 -11.74 -5.24
CA ASP A 66 11.72 -12.63 -6.23
C ASP A 66 10.66 -13.32 -7.10
N ARG A 67 9.51 -13.64 -6.51
CA ARG A 67 8.41 -14.34 -7.20
C ARG A 67 7.36 -13.40 -7.76
N ARG A 68 7.55 -12.08 -7.69
CA ARG A 68 6.57 -11.07 -8.11
C ARG A 68 6.12 -11.23 -9.56
N MET A 69 6.98 -11.79 -10.44
CA MET A 69 6.68 -12.02 -11.85
C MET A 69 6.00 -13.38 -12.13
N THR A 70 5.83 -14.23 -11.13
CA THR A 70 5.14 -15.52 -11.29
C THR A 70 3.64 -15.32 -11.50
N PRO A 71 2.94 -16.25 -12.18
CA PRO A 71 1.50 -16.13 -12.42
C PRO A 71 0.66 -15.91 -11.15
N PHE A 72 1.03 -16.56 -10.05
CA PHE A 72 0.34 -16.42 -8.77
C PHE A 72 0.42 -14.97 -8.25
N PHE A 73 1.63 -14.45 -8.05
CA PHE A 73 1.81 -13.10 -7.49
C PHE A 73 1.30 -12.01 -8.43
N GLN A 74 1.45 -12.20 -9.74
CA GLN A 74 0.88 -11.27 -10.72
C GLN A 74 -0.64 -11.17 -10.62
N GLY A 75 -1.34 -12.29 -10.42
CA GLY A 75 -2.79 -12.28 -10.17
C GLY A 75 -3.14 -11.70 -8.81
N ALA A 76 -2.36 -12.00 -7.76
CA ALA A 76 -2.57 -11.46 -6.42
C ALA A 76 -2.43 -9.92 -6.38
N ILE A 77 -1.36 -9.37 -6.98
CA ILE A 77 -1.11 -7.92 -7.10
C ILE A 77 -2.31 -7.25 -7.79
N TRP A 78 -2.75 -7.82 -8.91
CA TRP A 78 -3.88 -7.29 -9.66
C TRP A 78 -5.19 -7.40 -8.87
N TYR A 79 -5.43 -8.52 -8.21
CA TYR A 79 -6.63 -8.75 -7.41
C TYR A 79 -6.78 -7.72 -6.29
N VAL A 80 -5.72 -7.49 -5.52
CA VAL A 80 -5.70 -6.48 -4.46
C VAL A 80 -6.03 -5.10 -5.03
N GLY A 81 -5.33 -4.67 -6.08
CA GLY A 81 -5.60 -3.36 -6.69
C GLY A 81 -7.02 -3.24 -7.25
N GLU A 82 -7.59 -4.29 -7.83
CA GLU A 82 -8.99 -4.30 -8.28
C GLU A 82 -9.98 -4.12 -7.13
N VAL A 83 -9.72 -4.70 -5.94
CA VAL A 83 -10.57 -4.46 -4.76
C VAL A 83 -10.55 -2.97 -4.38
N PHE A 84 -9.38 -2.33 -4.36
CA PHE A 84 -9.27 -0.89 -4.12
C PHE A 84 -9.98 -0.06 -5.21
N CYS A 85 -9.78 -0.38 -6.48
CA CYS A 85 -10.44 0.32 -7.58
C CYS A 85 -11.98 0.25 -7.46
N ARG A 86 -12.52 -0.92 -7.09
CA ARG A 86 -13.98 -1.14 -6.99
C ARG A 86 -14.61 -0.52 -5.75
N HIS A 87 -13.93 -0.55 -4.61
CA HIS A 87 -14.52 -0.20 -3.31
C HIS A 87 -14.02 1.13 -2.72
N ARG A 88 -12.87 1.64 -3.17
CA ARG A 88 -12.30 2.94 -2.75
C ARG A 88 -12.27 4.00 -3.86
N LYS A 89 -12.83 3.69 -5.05
CA LYS A 89 -12.83 4.57 -6.24
C LYS A 89 -11.43 5.00 -6.70
N MET A 90 -10.44 4.17 -6.40
CA MET A 90 -9.08 4.37 -6.87
C MET A 90 -8.97 3.98 -8.35
N VAL A 91 -7.88 4.40 -8.98
CA VAL A 91 -7.53 4.04 -10.35
C VAL A 91 -6.13 3.48 -10.39
N TRP A 92 -5.91 2.53 -11.29
CA TRP A 92 -4.59 2.04 -11.62
C TRP A 92 -3.74 3.14 -12.24
N LYS A 93 -2.50 3.26 -11.78
CA LYS A 93 -1.51 4.23 -12.22
C LYS A 93 -0.17 3.54 -12.43
N TYR A 94 0.64 4.11 -13.30
CA TYR A 94 2.04 3.79 -13.47
C TYR A 94 2.87 5.05 -13.25
N ILE A 95 3.66 5.06 -12.18
CA ILE A 95 4.42 6.22 -11.73
C ILE A 95 5.90 5.96 -12.03
N PRO A 96 6.60 6.84 -12.78
CA PRO A 96 8.04 6.72 -13.00
C PRO A 96 8.82 6.84 -11.69
N ASP A 97 9.99 6.19 -11.62
CA ASP A 97 10.91 6.40 -10.51
C ASP A 97 11.35 7.87 -10.50
N ILE A 98 10.98 8.59 -9.44
CA ILE A 98 11.21 10.03 -9.28
C ILE A 98 12.73 10.31 -9.11
N VAL A 99 13.51 9.33 -8.65
CA VAL A 99 14.95 9.47 -8.43
C VAL A 99 15.71 9.51 -9.76
N SER A 100 15.35 8.65 -10.71
CA SER A 100 15.95 8.63 -12.05
C SER A 100 15.24 9.57 -13.02
N GLY A 101 13.94 9.81 -12.83
CA GLY A 101 13.07 10.46 -13.82
C GLY A 101 12.87 9.63 -15.08
N GLU A 102 13.31 8.37 -15.08
CA GLU A 102 13.22 7.44 -16.21
C GLU A 102 12.07 6.45 -15.97
N LEU A 103 11.32 6.14 -17.04
CA LEU A 103 10.34 5.05 -17.04
C LEU A 103 11.06 3.74 -17.33
N GLU A 104 11.52 3.02 -16.30
CA GLU A 104 12.06 1.67 -16.48
C GLU A 104 10.95 0.65 -16.74
N PRO A 105 11.08 -0.25 -17.73
CA PRO A 105 9.98 -1.13 -18.13
C PRO A 105 9.57 -2.10 -17.02
N PHE A 106 8.28 -2.07 -16.66
CA PHE A 106 7.64 -3.01 -15.72
C PHE A 106 7.80 -4.50 -16.13
N PHE A 107 7.90 -4.78 -17.43
CA PHE A 107 8.17 -6.12 -17.97
C PHE A 107 9.47 -6.14 -18.76
N GLY A 108 10.46 -6.87 -18.25
CA GLY A 108 11.65 -7.22 -19.02
C GLY A 108 12.89 -6.33 -18.83
N ALA A 109 13.02 -5.63 -17.69
CA ALA A 109 14.30 -5.04 -17.32
C ALA A 109 15.36 -6.15 -17.16
N ALA A 110 16.34 -6.17 -18.06
CA ALA A 110 17.50 -7.07 -18.00
C ALA A 110 18.57 -6.59 -17.00
N GLY A 111 18.16 -5.97 -15.90
CA GLY A 111 19.02 -5.32 -14.90
C GLY A 111 18.49 -5.46 -13.48
N GLU A 112 19.38 -5.19 -12.51
CA GLU A 112 19.08 -5.12 -11.07
C GLU A 112 17.85 -4.23 -10.85
N THR A 113 16.73 -4.86 -10.53
CA THR A 113 15.40 -4.22 -10.56
C THR A 113 15.25 -3.37 -9.30
N SER A 114 14.93 -2.09 -9.47
CA SER A 114 14.67 -1.17 -8.38
C SER A 114 13.44 -1.62 -7.59
N ALA A 115 13.43 -1.37 -6.28
CA ALA A 115 12.36 -1.80 -5.38
C ALA A 115 10.98 -1.14 -5.66
N LEU A 116 10.88 -0.25 -6.65
CA LEU A 116 9.74 0.66 -6.88
C LEU A 116 9.00 0.42 -8.22
N ASP A 117 9.37 -0.63 -8.96
CA ASP A 117 8.92 -0.87 -10.35
C ASP A 117 7.51 -1.48 -10.48
N HIS A 118 6.48 -0.92 -9.83
CA HIS A 118 5.18 -1.60 -9.76
C HIS A 118 3.97 -0.69 -10.01
N PRO A 119 2.93 -1.18 -10.73
CA PRO A 119 1.68 -0.46 -10.87
C PRO A 119 1.08 -0.22 -9.48
N CYS A 120 0.57 0.98 -9.28
CA CYS A 120 -0.07 1.39 -8.03
C CYS A 120 -1.55 1.66 -8.27
N VAL A 121 -2.30 1.74 -7.18
CA VAL A 121 -3.67 2.24 -7.17
C VAL A 121 -3.71 3.50 -6.33
N GLY A 122 -4.39 4.53 -6.82
CA GLY A 122 -4.46 5.81 -6.10
C GLY A 122 -5.71 6.59 -6.45
N ALA A 123 -5.96 7.66 -5.70
CA ALA A 123 -7.09 8.55 -6.00
C ALA A 123 -6.92 9.19 -7.39
N PRO A 124 -7.97 9.32 -8.21
CA PRO A 124 -7.85 9.79 -9.60
C PRO A 124 -7.29 11.21 -9.70
N ASP A 125 -7.64 12.08 -8.76
CA ASP A 125 -7.34 13.52 -8.78
C ASP A 125 -6.17 13.91 -7.85
N ASP A 126 -5.54 12.94 -7.20
CA ASP A 126 -4.44 13.16 -6.26
C ASP A 126 -3.20 12.36 -6.71
N PRO A 127 -2.12 13.04 -7.12
CA PRO A 127 -0.90 12.38 -7.56
C PRO A 127 -0.08 11.75 -6.43
N GLU A 128 -0.28 12.17 -5.18
CA GLU A 128 0.50 11.73 -4.01
C GLU A 128 -0.21 10.60 -3.24
N SER A 129 -1.54 10.53 -3.33
CA SER A 129 -2.32 9.44 -2.72
C SER A 129 -2.34 8.19 -3.60
N TYR A 130 -1.36 7.31 -3.41
CA TYR A 130 -1.29 6.00 -4.06
C TYR A 130 -0.63 4.94 -3.17
N LEU A 131 -0.91 3.67 -3.51
CA LEU A 131 -0.41 2.51 -2.80
C LEU A 131 0.06 1.47 -3.82
N TYR A 132 1.08 0.70 -3.46
CA TYR A 132 1.58 -0.40 -4.27
C TYR A 132 1.00 -1.72 -3.78
N PRO A 133 0.12 -2.40 -4.56
CA PRO A 133 -0.42 -3.70 -4.15
C PRO A 133 0.66 -4.75 -3.87
N LEU A 134 1.81 -4.72 -4.57
CA LEU A 134 2.94 -5.57 -4.22
C LEU A 134 3.48 -5.29 -2.81
N ASN A 135 3.57 -4.01 -2.42
CA ASN A 135 4.03 -3.65 -1.08
C ASN A 135 3.04 -4.13 -0.01
N MET A 136 1.74 -4.09 -0.29
CA MET A 136 0.73 -4.68 0.61
C MET A 136 0.97 -6.18 0.81
N LEU A 137 1.24 -6.93 -0.27
CA LEU A 137 1.58 -8.36 -0.16
C LEU A 137 2.87 -8.59 0.65
N ARG A 138 3.85 -7.68 0.55
CA ARG A 138 5.09 -7.75 1.35
C ARG A 138 4.84 -7.44 2.83
N ARG A 139 4.01 -6.45 3.14
CA ARG A 139 3.68 -6.04 4.51
C ARG A 139 3.01 -7.15 5.30
N ILE A 140 2.10 -7.92 4.68
CA ILE A 140 1.40 -8.99 5.40
C ILE A 140 2.31 -10.12 5.89
N VAL A 141 3.51 -10.31 5.31
CA VAL A 141 4.47 -11.34 5.79
C VAL A 141 5.49 -10.77 6.79
N LEU A 142 5.42 -9.49 7.13
CA LEU A 142 6.20 -8.92 8.23
C LEU A 142 5.66 -9.43 9.57
N THR A 143 6.58 -9.72 10.48
CA THR A 143 6.27 -10.11 11.86
C THR A 143 6.80 -9.11 12.88
N GLU A 144 7.73 -8.26 12.47
CA GLU A 144 8.36 -7.21 13.26
C GLU A 144 8.51 -5.97 12.36
N ASP A 145 8.38 -4.78 12.94
CA ASP A 145 8.66 -3.51 12.26
C ASP A 145 10.16 -3.17 12.24
N GLU A 146 10.50 -1.93 11.89
CA GLU A 146 11.89 -1.45 11.85
C GLU A 146 12.53 -1.31 13.25
N LEU A 147 11.72 -1.17 14.30
CA LEU A 147 12.15 -1.07 15.70
C LEU A 147 12.25 -2.45 16.38
N GLY A 148 11.73 -3.49 15.72
CA GLY A 148 11.67 -4.86 16.23
C GLY A 148 10.42 -5.14 17.06
N ASP A 149 9.42 -4.25 17.00
CA ASP A 149 8.13 -4.45 17.65
C ASP A 149 7.26 -5.36 16.79
N PRO A 150 6.51 -6.29 17.40
CA PRO A 150 5.75 -7.29 16.65
C PRO A 150 4.59 -6.64 15.88
N VAL A 151 4.51 -6.93 14.58
CA VAL A 151 3.42 -6.48 13.71
C VAL A 151 2.66 -7.67 13.12
N GLU A 152 1.35 -7.51 12.97
CA GLU A 152 0.50 -8.46 12.26
C GLU A 152 -0.41 -7.69 11.30
N GLU A 153 0.15 -7.33 10.15
CA GLU A 153 -0.64 -6.70 9.10
C GLU A 153 -1.40 -7.73 8.28
N THR A 154 -2.61 -7.36 7.84
CA THR A 154 -3.44 -8.19 6.97
C THR A 154 -3.97 -7.35 5.81
N LEU A 155 -4.26 -7.97 4.66
CA LEU A 155 -4.87 -7.25 3.55
C LEU A 155 -6.20 -6.56 3.94
N PRO A 156 -7.08 -7.15 4.77
CA PRO A 156 -8.25 -6.45 5.31
C PRO A 156 -7.92 -5.23 6.17
N SER A 157 -6.87 -5.25 7.02
CA SER A 157 -6.50 -4.10 7.84
C SER A 157 -5.94 -2.97 6.98
N ILE A 158 -5.03 -3.27 6.05
CA ILE A 158 -4.52 -2.32 5.06
C ILE A 158 -5.67 -1.75 4.21
N PHE A 159 -6.65 -2.57 3.84
CA PHE A 159 -7.81 -2.07 3.11
C PHE A 159 -8.70 -1.15 3.96
N ALA A 160 -8.82 -1.39 5.27
CA ALA A 160 -9.59 -0.57 6.19
C ALA A 160 -8.92 0.79 6.41
N ASP A 161 -7.60 0.79 6.59
CA ASP A 161 -6.82 2.01 6.71
C ASP A 161 -5.53 1.98 5.86
N PRO A 162 -5.59 2.43 4.59
CA PRO A 162 -4.49 2.26 3.66
C PRO A 162 -3.30 3.20 3.86
N PHE A 163 -3.52 4.33 4.55
CA PHE A 163 -2.50 5.36 4.76
C PHE A 163 -2.18 5.54 6.26
N ASP A 164 -2.62 4.59 7.09
CA ASP A 164 -2.12 4.44 8.46
C ASP A 164 -0.66 4.01 8.35
N GLU A 165 0.21 5.01 8.34
CA GLU A 165 1.56 4.90 8.88
C GLU A 165 1.35 5.13 10.37
N ASP A 166 1.74 4.18 11.23
CA ASP A 166 1.59 4.30 12.68
C ASP A 166 1.79 5.76 13.13
N ASP A 167 0.70 6.41 13.58
CA ASP A 167 0.74 7.68 14.31
C ASP A 167 1.48 7.43 15.63
N GLU A 168 2.80 7.28 15.58
CA GLU A 168 3.71 7.32 16.72
C GLU A 168 4.80 8.38 16.51
N ASP A 169 4.43 9.54 15.96
CA ASP A 169 5.06 10.81 16.33
C ASP A 169 4.10 11.57 17.25
N GLY A 170 3.91 11.03 18.47
CA GLY A 170 3.51 11.75 19.67
C GLY A 170 2.25 12.62 19.57
N GLU A 171 1.12 12.08 20.02
CA GLU A 171 0.17 12.92 20.74
C GLU A 171 0.90 13.61 21.91
N ASP A 172 1.27 14.88 21.76
CA ASP A 172 1.55 15.79 22.86
C ASP A 172 0.23 16.12 23.58
N GLY A 173 -0.41 15.09 24.12
CA GLY A 173 -1.72 15.14 24.73
C GLY A 173 -1.69 14.96 26.24
N GLU A 174 -0.84 15.68 26.99
CA GLU A 174 -0.94 15.84 28.45
C GLU A 174 -0.30 17.21 28.82
N ASP A 175 -0.85 18.14 29.60
CA ASP A 175 -1.84 18.07 30.67
C ASP A 175 -2.34 19.50 30.95
N ASP A 176 -3.66 19.71 30.91
CA ASP A 176 -4.33 20.92 31.40
C ASP A 176 -4.26 20.94 32.94
N GLY A 177 -3.12 21.43 33.46
CA GLY A 177 -2.95 21.70 34.88
C GLY A 177 -3.61 23.02 35.30
N GLU A 178 -4.95 23.08 35.37
CA GLU A 178 -5.64 24.01 36.26
C GLU A 178 -5.42 23.55 37.71
N ASP A 179 -4.56 24.27 38.46
CA ASP A 179 -4.64 24.32 39.92
C ASP A 179 -4.91 25.76 40.36
N ASP A 180 -6.18 25.98 40.69
CA ASP A 180 -6.72 27.16 41.33
C ASP A 180 -6.21 27.31 42.78
N GLY A 181 -5.43 28.37 43.01
CA GLY A 181 -5.68 29.27 44.13
C GLY A 181 -4.82 29.14 45.40
N GLU A 182 -4.16 30.25 45.78
CA GLU A 182 -4.25 30.77 47.15
C GLU A 182 -3.91 32.29 47.25
N ALA A 183 -4.98 33.07 47.45
CA ALA A 183 -5.19 34.34 48.18
C ALA A 183 -4.16 35.51 48.22
N PRO A 184 -4.66 36.77 48.12
CA PRO A 184 -3.93 37.99 48.47
C PRO A 184 -4.16 38.48 49.93
N GLY A 185 -3.09 39.01 50.56
CA GLY A 185 -3.15 40.01 51.66
C GLY A 185 -2.29 39.70 52.90
N PRO A 186 -2.17 40.62 53.88
CA PRO A 186 -1.57 41.96 53.79
C PRO A 186 -0.54 42.23 54.92
N ALA A 187 0.43 43.13 54.73
CA ALA A 187 1.12 43.89 55.80
C ALA A 187 2.11 44.87 55.15
N GLY A 188 2.27 46.14 55.53
CA GLY A 188 1.69 46.93 56.60
C GLY A 188 2.30 48.33 56.51
N GLY A 189 1.52 49.36 56.84
CA GLY A 189 2.04 50.71 57.05
C GLY A 189 2.76 50.83 58.38
N ARG A 190 3.80 51.69 58.41
CA ARG A 190 4.34 52.50 59.53
C ARG A 190 5.70 53.05 59.04
N GLY A 191 6.01 54.33 59.08
CA GLY A 191 5.35 55.54 59.55
C GLY A 191 6.19 56.75 59.18
#